data_AF-A0A351SKD3-F1
#
_entry.id   AF-A0A351SKD3-F1
#
_cell.length_a   1.000
_cell.length_b   1.000
_cell.length_c   1.000
_cell.angle_alpha   90.00
_cell.angle_beta   90.00
_cell.angle_gamma   90.00
#
_symmetry.space_group_name_H-M   'P 1'
#
loop_
_entity.id
_entity.type
_entity.pdbx_description
1 polymer ?
#
loop_
_entity_poly.entity_id
_entity_poly.type
_entity_poly.pdbx_seq_one_letter_code
_entity_poly.pdbx_strand_id
1 'polypeptide(L)'
;VLIDKDFVAIEYSKKNAVLNRLDNVDIFLSNGFSHIDDHYFDVIASNLPAKTGKELYYLYFYDAFVRMRPGARFYVVTISGL
;
A
#
# COMPACT_ATOMS: atom_id res chain seq x y z
N VAL A 1 -7.06 -2.25 4.56
CA VAL A 1 -6.75 -0.86 4.16
C VAL A 1 -6.16 -0.87 2.75
N LEU A 2 -6.57 0.07 1.91
CA LEU A 2 -5.97 0.35 0.60
C LEU A 2 -5.58 1.83 0.55
N ILE A 3 -4.36 2.10 0.10
CA ILE A 3 -3.80 3.45 0.01
C ILE A 3 -3.15 3.67 -1.35
N ASP A 4 -3.28 4.89 -1.86
CA ASP A 4 -2.57 5.38 -3.04
C ASP A 4 -2.42 6.90 -2.92
N LYS A 5 -1.41 7.47 -3.60
CA LYS A 5 -1.22 8.92 -3.71
C LYS A 5 -2.09 9.54 -4.80
N ASP A 6 -2.66 8.73 -5.68
CA ASP A 6 -3.52 9.16 -6.77
C ASP A 6 -4.98 9.13 -6.33
N PHE A 7 -5.62 10.31 -6.28
CA PHE A 7 -7.02 10.43 -5.88
C PHE A 7 -7.97 9.68 -6.84
N VAL A 8 -7.62 9.55 -8.12
CA VAL A 8 -8.40 8.79 -9.09
C VAL A 8 -8.38 7.30 -8.71
N ALA A 9 -7.21 6.76 -8.33
CA ALA A 9 -7.10 5.38 -7.87
C ALA A 9 -7.96 5.13 -6.60
N ILE A 10 -8.03 6.11 -5.68
CA ILE A 10 -8.89 6.05 -4.51
C ILE A 10 -10.38 5.99 -4.90
N GLU A 11 -10.82 6.86 -5.82
CA GLU A 11 -12.22 6.87 -6.29
C GLU A 11 -12.61 5.55 -6.95
N TYR A 12 -11.77 5.01 -7.83
CA TYR A 12 -12.02 3.72 -8.47
C TYR A 12 -12.00 2.56 -7.47
N SER A 13 -11.10 2.58 -6.49
CA SER A 13 -11.05 1.55 -5.44
C SER A 13 -12.33 1.58 -4.59
N LYS A 14 -12.84 2.76 -4.23
CA LYS A 14 -14.13 2.91 -3.53
C LYS A 14 -15.30 2.40 -4.37
N LYS A 15 -15.36 2.74 -5.66
CA LYS A 15 -16.38 2.21 -6.59
C LYS A 15 -16.32 0.68 -6.67
N ASN A 16 -15.13 0.11 -6.80
CA ASN A 16 -14.93 -1.34 -6.87
C ASN A 16 -15.38 -2.04 -5.57
N ALA A 17 -15.10 -1.46 -4.40
CA ALA A 17 -15.58 -1.99 -3.13
C ALA A 17 -17.11 -2.07 -3.08
N VAL A 18 -17.81 -0.99 -3.50
CA VAL A 18 -19.28 -0.97 -3.57
C VAL A 18 -19.83 -2.02 -4.54
N LEU A 19 -19.26 -2.12 -5.74
CA LEU A 19 -19.68 -3.09 -6.76
C LEU A 19 -19.53 -4.54 -6.28
N ASN A 20 -18.51 -4.81 -5.47
CA ASN A 20 -18.24 -6.14 -4.90
C ASN A 20 -18.85 -6.36 -3.50
N ARG A 21 -19.62 -5.39 -2.99
CA ARG A 21 -20.25 -5.43 -1.66
C ARG A 21 -19.23 -5.69 -0.53
N LEU A 22 -18.07 -5.05 -0.63
CA LEU A 22 -17.02 -5.10 0.40
C LEU A 22 -17.21 -3.92 1.35
N ASP A 23 -17.53 -4.22 2.61
CA ASP A 23 -17.68 -3.26 3.71
C ASP A 23 -16.49 -3.28 4.69
N ASN A 24 -15.59 -4.26 4.55
CA ASN A 24 -14.42 -4.48 5.38
C ASN A 24 -13.13 -3.85 4.80
N VAL A 25 -13.25 -2.72 4.09
CA VAL A 25 -12.13 -2.07 3.41
C VAL A 25 -12.11 -0.57 3.64
N ASP A 26 -11.07 -0.10 4.34
CA ASP A 26 -10.77 1.33 4.46
C ASP A 26 -9.90 1.78 3.28
N ILE A 27 -10.32 2.84 2.57
CA ILE A 27 -9.68 3.34 1.36
C ILE A 27 -9.49 4.85 1.47
N PHE A 28 -8.23 5.31 1.46
CA PHE A 28 -7.91 6.72 1.62
C PHE A 28 -6.60 7.13 0.94
N LEU A 29 -6.48 8.42 0.67
CA LEU A 29 -5.32 9.02 0.03
C LEU A 29 -4.12 8.99 0.99
N SER A 30 -3.00 8.42 0.55
CA SER A 30 -1.75 8.46 1.32
C SER A 30 -0.54 8.33 0.40
N ASN A 31 0.52 9.08 0.71
CA ASN A 31 1.80 8.90 0.04
C ASN A 31 2.61 7.82 0.78
N GLY A 32 2.52 6.58 0.30
CA GLY A 32 3.02 5.44 1.07
C GLY A 32 2.34 5.38 2.44
N PHE A 33 3.12 5.17 3.50
CA PHE A 33 2.59 5.01 4.86
C PHE A 33 2.36 6.34 5.61
N SER A 34 2.42 7.50 4.94
CA SER A 34 2.41 8.82 5.60
C SER A 34 1.15 9.12 6.42
N HIS A 35 -0.01 8.58 6.03
CA HIS A 35 -1.28 8.70 6.76
C HIS A 35 -1.71 7.38 7.38
N ILE A 36 -0.77 6.46 7.57
CA ILE A 36 -0.98 5.25 8.35
C ILE A 36 -0.47 5.55 9.77
N ASP A 37 -1.42 5.76 10.68
CA ASP A 37 -1.18 5.97 12.11
C ASP A 37 -0.65 4.68 12.79
N ASP A 38 -0.93 4.45 14.06
CA ASP A 38 -0.50 3.28 14.85
C ASP A 38 -1.25 1.98 14.47
N HIS A 39 -1.25 1.65 13.18
CA HIS A 39 -1.79 0.41 12.64
C HIS A 39 -0.67 -0.54 12.25
N TYR A 40 -0.76 -1.77 12.77
CA TYR A 40 0.17 -2.85 12.46
C TYR A 40 -0.50 -3.94 11.63
N PHE A 41 0.22 -4.45 10.64
CA PHE A 41 -0.31 -5.38 9.64
C PHE A 41 0.29 -6.78 9.78
N ASP A 42 -0.56 -7.78 9.58
CA ASP A 42 -0.15 -9.18 9.41
C ASP A 42 0.28 -9.47 7.95
N VAL A 43 -0.29 -8.72 6.99
CA VAL A 43 0.07 -8.80 5.57
C VAL A 43 0.11 -7.41 4.96
N ILE A 44 1.20 -7.13 4.24
CA ILE A 44 1.33 -5.97 3.36
C ILE A 44 1.53 -6.50 1.93
N ALA A 45 0.86 -5.89 0.96
CA ALA A 45 1.02 -6.24 -0.45
C ALA A 45 1.15 -4.96 -1.28
N SER A 46 2.13 -4.91 -2.17
CA SER A 46 2.33 -3.75 -3.04
C SER A 46 2.85 -4.13 -4.42
N ASN A 47 2.21 -3.60 -5.45
CA ASN A 47 2.74 -3.61 -6.82
C ASN A 47 3.45 -2.27 -7.05
N LEU A 48 4.77 -2.25 -6.86
CA LEU A 48 5.54 -1.02 -6.81
C LEU A 48 5.70 -0.39 -8.20
N PRO A 49 5.76 0.95 -8.29
CA PRO A 49 6.01 1.64 -9.54
C PRO A 49 7.38 1.25 -10.14
N ALA A 50 7.42 1.11 -11.46
CA ALA A 50 8.60 0.63 -12.19
C ALA A 50 9.74 1.66 -12.33
N LYS A 51 9.42 2.96 -12.26
CA LYS A 51 10.35 4.06 -12.53
C LYS A 51 10.60 4.90 -11.28
N THR A 52 11.12 4.28 -10.23
CA THR A 52 11.46 4.97 -8.99
C THR A 52 12.88 4.63 -8.55
N GLY A 53 13.58 5.60 -7.97
CA GLY A 53 14.92 5.40 -7.42
C GLY A 53 14.91 4.37 -6.29
N LYS A 54 16.07 3.75 -6.03
CA LYS A 54 16.24 2.75 -4.97
C LYS A 54 15.89 3.32 -3.60
N GLU A 55 16.12 4.61 -3.41
CA GLU A 55 15.83 5.37 -2.20
C GLU A 55 14.35 5.30 -1.82
N LEU A 56 13.44 5.41 -2.80
CA LEU A 56 12.00 5.31 -2.53
C LEU A 56 11.61 3.91 -2.07
N TYR A 57 12.22 2.87 -2.65
CA TYR A 57 11.99 1.49 -2.21
C TYR A 57 12.48 1.28 -0.78
N TYR A 58 13.65 1.80 -0.40
CA TYR A 58 14.12 1.72 0.98
C TYR A 58 13.16 2.38 1.97
N LEU A 59 12.62 3.56 1.64
CA LEU A 59 11.63 4.23 2.48
C LEU A 59 10.38 3.37 2.65
N TYR A 60 9.79 2.87 1.56
CA TYR A 60 8.59 2.04 1.62
C TYR A 60 8.83 0.72 2.36
N PHE A 61 9.99 0.09 2.18
CA PHE A 61 10.32 -1.15 2.85
C PHE A 61 10.54 -0.96 4.35
N TYR A 62 11.21 0.12 4.72
CA TYR A 62 11.38 0.48 6.13
C TYR A 62 10.03 0.82 6.79
N ASP A 63 9.22 1.66 6.15
CA ASP A 63 7.92 2.06 6.67
C ASP A 63 6.94 0.88 6.80
N ALA A 64 7.01 -0.08 5.87
CA ALA A 64 6.29 -1.34 5.95
C ALA A 64 6.80 -2.17 7.14
N PHE A 65 8.12 -2.35 7.25
CA PHE A 65 8.74 -3.17 8.29
C PHE A 65 8.39 -2.69 9.70
N VAL A 66 8.45 -1.38 9.97
CA VAL A 66 8.12 -0.84 11.32
C VAL A 66 6.63 -0.98 11.67
N ARG A 67 5.78 -1.22 10.68
CA ARG A 67 4.33 -1.45 10.84
C ARG A 67 3.94 -2.91 10.69
N MET A 68 4.90 -3.84 10.68
CA MET A 68 4.63 -5.26 10.62
C MET A 68 4.57 -5.88 12.01
N ARG A 69 3.57 -6.75 12.23
CA ARG A 69 3.53 -7.59 13.44
C ARG A 69 4.58 -8.70 13.36
N PRO A 70 5.01 -9.28 14.49
CA PRO A 70 5.83 -10.49 14.48
C PRO A 70 5.17 -11.60 13.64
N GLY A 71 5.90 -12.14 12.66
CA GLY A 71 5.39 -13.17 11.75
C GLY A 71 4.61 -12.65 10.53
N ALA A 72 4.47 -11.34 10.38
CA ALA A 72 3.82 -10.74 9.23
C ALA A 72 4.58 -10.99 7.92
N ARG A 73 3.88 -10.82 6.79
CA ARG A 73 4.45 -11.05 5.45
C ARG A 73 4.29 -9.81 4.58
N PHE A 74 5.35 -9.51 3.83
CA PHE A 74 5.34 -8.42 2.85
C PHE A 74 5.56 -8.97 1.45
N TYR A 75 4.54 -8.84 0.60
CA TYR A 75 4.55 -9.28 -0.79
C TYR A 75 4.75 -8.08 -1.70
N VAL A 76 5.80 -8.11 -2.51
CA VAL A 76 6.16 -7.02 -3.40
C VAL A 76 6.31 -7.53 -4.82
N VAL A 77 5.68 -6.83 -5.76
CA VAL A 77 5.97 -6.97 -7.18
C VAL A 77 6.79 -5.77 -7.62
N THR A 78 7.96 -6.02 -8.21
CA THR A 78 8.82 -5.01 -8.80
C THR A 78 9.08 -5.36 -10.26
N ILE A 79 9.28 -4.36 -11.10
CA ILE A 79 9.77 -4.57 -12.47
C ILE A 79 11.28 -4.28 -12.48
N SER A 80 12.07 -5.25 -12.92
CA SER A 80 13.51 -5.08 -13.14
C SER A 80 13.78 -4.89 -14.64
N GLY A 81 14.29 -3.72 -15.04
CA GLY A 81 14.83 -3.48 -16.39
C GLY A 81 13.93 -2.69 -17.34
N LEU A 82 13.85 -1.37 -17.14
CA LEU A 82 13.47 -0.39 -18.17
C LEU A 82 14.64 0.58 -18.39
#